data_AF-J9FKY2-F1
#
_entry.id   AF-J9FKY2-F1
#
_cell.length_a   1.000
_cell.length_b   1.000
_cell.length_c   1.000
_cell.angle_alpha   90.00
_cell.angle_beta   90.00
_cell.angle_gamma   90.00
#
_symmetry.space_group_name_H-M   'P 1'
#
loop_
_entity.id
_entity.type
_entity.pdbx_description
1 polymer ?
#
loop_
_entity_poly.entity_id
_entity_poly.type
_entity_poly.pdbx_seq_one_letter_code
_entity_poly.pdbx_strand_id
1 'polypeptide(L)'
;MAVGVTKISEFKALLEEQDPDTKPMLMTSDFVKAEVTNKTITDIRQVNLMRAMARIDIVNQADGLTVTKVEFVNRTNKSMLINDAPSYKAEYIETAPKAYPMELVGNSAPDATGNCCKETIYSYEQYAQSSVKTDSLPCLKITYKLDGESLERTHTVAFKKVVNNQMVDLNIKRNNLYTVQLINSGAAIRFTLSVKDWNTGEELSVD
;
A
#
# COMPACT_ATOMS: atom_id res chain seq x y z
N MET A 1 -3.27 26.21 32.03
CA MET A 1 -3.26 25.43 30.78
C MET A 1 -4.40 25.94 29.92
N ALA A 2 -4.11 26.48 28.73
CA ALA A 2 -5.17 26.83 27.81
C ALA A 2 -5.85 25.54 27.35
N VAL A 3 -7.15 25.40 27.61
CA VAL A 3 -7.96 24.34 27.01
C VAL A 3 -8.00 24.65 25.53
N GLY A 4 -7.25 23.90 24.73
CA GLY A 4 -7.29 24.01 23.28
C GLY A 4 -8.68 23.62 22.81
N VAL A 5 -9.47 24.60 22.34
CA VAL A 5 -10.72 24.32 21.65
C VAL A 5 -10.35 23.97 20.21
N THR A 6 -10.10 22.69 19.95
CA THR A 6 -9.94 22.18 18.58
C THR A 6 -11.30 21.79 18.02
N LYS A 7 -11.68 22.39 16.89
CA LYS A 7 -12.95 22.04 16.22
C LYS A 7 -12.81 20.70 15.51
N ILE A 8 -13.93 19.97 15.35
CA ILE A 8 -13.95 18.74 14.53
C ILE A 8 -13.43 19.03 13.11
N SER A 9 -13.73 20.20 12.55
CA SER A 9 -13.22 20.62 11.25
C SER A 9 -11.70 20.74 11.21
N GLU A 10 -11.07 21.19 12.30
CA GLU A 10 -9.61 21.31 12.41
C GLU A 10 -8.99 19.92 12.57
N PHE A 11 -9.62 19.03 13.35
CA PHE A 11 -9.18 17.65 13.48
C PHE A 11 -9.29 16.88 12.14
N LYS A 12 -10.38 17.10 11.39
CA LYS A 12 -10.55 16.55 10.03
C LYS A 12 -9.55 17.13 9.02
N ALA A 13 -8.98 18.29 9.32
CA ALA A 13 -7.97 18.93 8.47
C ALA A 13 -6.53 18.47 8.78
N LEU A 14 -6.34 17.57 9.76
CA LEU A 14 -5.01 17.08 10.10
C LEU A 14 -4.41 16.27 8.95
N LEU A 15 -3.24 16.72 8.54
CA LEU A 15 -2.40 16.08 7.54
C LEU A 15 -1.32 15.26 8.24
N GLU A 16 -1.16 14.03 7.80
CA GLU A 16 -0.06 13.17 8.16
C GLU A 16 1.06 13.31 7.14
N GLU A 17 2.28 13.51 7.63
CA GLU A 17 3.47 13.75 6.80
C GLU A 17 4.67 12.87 7.22
N GLN A 18 4.52 12.02 8.23
CA GLN A 18 5.50 10.99 8.56
C GLN A 18 5.71 10.06 7.37
N ASP A 19 6.97 9.70 7.09
CA ASP A 19 7.29 8.74 6.03
C ASP A 19 6.49 7.42 6.28
N PRO A 20 5.76 6.91 5.26
CA PRO A 20 4.84 5.77 5.41
C PRO A 20 5.48 4.51 6.03
N ASP A 21 6.79 4.34 5.89
CA ASP A 21 7.51 3.17 6.40
C ASP A 21 7.84 3.27 7.89
N THR A 22 7.70 4.47 8.48
CA THR A 22 8.04 4.75 9.87
C THR A 22 7.04 4.10 10.84
N LYS A 23 7.55 3.63 11.98
CA LYS A 23 6.76 3.06 13.09
C LYS A 23 6.82 4.01 14.31
N PRO A 24 5.77 4.07 15.15
CA PRO A 24 4.49 3.35 15.05
C PRO A 24 3.60 3.88 13.93
N MET A 25 2.68 3.05 13.46
CA MET A 25 1.76 3.40 12.38
C MET A 25 0.48 4.02 12.93
N LEU A 26 0.08 5.16 12.37
CA LEU A 26 -1.17 5.80 12.77
C LEU A 26 -2.38 5.03 12.30
N MET A 27 -3.37 4.97 13.18
CA MET A 27 -4.67 4.39 12.91
C MET A 27 -5.76 5.34 13.39
N THR A 28 -6.84 5.43 12.63
CA THR A 28 -8.02 6.24 12.97
C THR A 28 -9.28 5.38 12.90
N SER A 29 -10.28 5.73 13.69
CA SER A 29 -11.63 5.20 13.53
C SER A 29 -12.50 6.18 12.76
N ASP A 30 -13.67 5.73 12.34
CA ASP A 30 -14.75 6.63 11.96
C ASP A 30 -15.22 7.46 13.17
N PHE A 31 -15.88 8.60 12.90
CA PHE A 31 -16.47 9.41 13.96
C PHE A 31 -17.71 8.72 14.55
N VAL A 32 -17.62 8.35 15.82
CA VAL A 32 -18.76 7.84 16.60
C VAL A 32 -19.40 8.97 17.38
N LYS A 33 -20.70 9.19 17.18
CA LYS A 33 -21.47 10.12 18.01
C LYS A 33 -21.90 9.40 19.28
N ALA A 34 -21.39 9.85 20.42
CA ALA A 34 -21.85 9.42 21.73
C ALA A 34 -22.71 10.52 22.38
N GLU A 35 -23.76 10.10 23.08
CA GLU A 35 -24.57 10.98 23.92
C GLU A 35 -24.31 10.62 25.38
N VAL A 36 -23.85 11.59 26.17
CA VAL A 36 -23.62 11.41 27.60
C VAL A 36 -24.95 11.68 28.31
N THR A 37 -25.52 10.66 28.94
CA THR A 37 -26.75 10.78 29.72
C THR A 37 -26.50 10.34 31.17
N ASN A 38 -27.37 10.74 32.09
CA ASN A 38 -27.36 10.27 33.48
C ASN A 38 -27.99 8.87 33.66
N LYS A 39 -28.32 8.18 32.56
CA LYS A 39 -28.88 6.82 32.55
C LYS A 39 -27.75 5.78 32.41
N THR A 40 -28.09 4.52 32.69
CA THR A 40 -27.16 3.38 32.67
C THR A 40 -26.41 3.26 31.34
N ILE A 41 -25.15 2.83 31.42
CA ILE A 41 -24.14 2.76 30.34
C ILE A 41 -24.71 2.09 29.08
N THR A 42 -24.69 2.82 27.96
CA THR A 42 -24.86 2.24 26.62
C THR A 42 -23.49 1.75 26.14
N ASP A 43 -23.36 0.45 25.87
CA ASP A 43 -22.18 -0.10 25.21
C ASP A 43 -22.04 0.55 23.81
N ILE A 44 -20.96 1.29 23.60
CA ILE A 44 -20.64 1.92 22.30
C ILE A 44 -20.17 0.88 21.25
N ARG A 45 -20.15 -0.40 21.62
CA ARG A 45 -19.67 -1.54 20.84
C ARG A 45 -18.18 -1.39 20.51
N GLN A 46 -17.72 -2.27 19.63
CA GLN A 46 -16.37 -2.29 19.10
C GLN A 46 -16.08 -1.07 18.23
N VAL A 47 -15.01 -0.33 18.54
CA VAL A 47 -14.45 0.72 17.69
C VAL A 47 -13.36 0.12 16.82
N ASN A 48 -13.58 0.10 15.51
CA ASN A 48 -12.59 -0.40 14.56
C ASN A 48 -11.58 0.70 14.23
N LEU A 49 -10.29 0.35 14.28
CA LEU A 49 -9.19 1.23 13.88
C LEU A 49 -8.66 0.77 12.53
N MET A 50 -8.47 1.71 11.62
CA MET A 50 -7.91 1.49 10.29
C MET A 50 -6.57 2.20 10.17
N ARG A 51 -5.57 1.51 9.60
CA ARG A 51 -4.29 2.16 9.30
C ARG A 51 -4.48 3.27 8.27
N ALA A 52 -3.76 4.38 8.43
CA ALA A 52 -3.73 5.43 7.42
C ALA A 52 -2.99 4.99 6.13
N MET A 53 -2.12 3.99 6.23
CA MET A 53 -1.29 3.49 5.14
C MET A 53 -1.87 2.22 4.50
N ALA A 54 -1.56 2.05 3.22
CA ALA A 54 -1.56 0.75 2.55
C ALA A 54 -0.25 0.01 2.86
N ARG A 55 -0.33 -1.32 2.95
CA ARG A 55 0.83 -2.21 3.02
C ARG A 55 1.05 -2.84 1.66
N ILE A 56 2.29 -2.87 1.19
CA ILE A 56 2.67 -3.57 -0.03
C ILE A 56 3.73 -4.59 0.31
N ASP A 57 3.43 -5.86 0.09
CA ASP A 57 4.36 -6.97 0.25
C ASP A 57 4.97 -7.34 -1.10
N ILE A 58 6.29 -7.43 -1.15
CA ILE A 58 7.05 -7.97 -2.28
C ILE A 58 7.47 -9.37 -1.87
N VAL A 59 6.96 -10.38 -2.57
CA VAL A 59 7.14 -11.80 -2.25
C VAL A 59 7.89 -12.46 -3.39
N ASN A 60 9.15 -12.80 -3.17
CA ASN A 60 9.98 -13.49 -4.16
C ASN A 60 9.90 -15.01 -4.02
N GLN A 61 8.95 -15.63 -4.71
CA GLN A 61 8.82 -17.09 -4.80
C GLN A 61 9.48 -17.67 -6.07
N ALA A 62 10.39 -16.90 -6.68
CA ALA A 62 11.10 -17.30 -7.88
C ALA A 62 12.49 -17.84 -7.52
N ASP A 63 12.63 -19.17 -7.40
CA ASP A 63 13.94 -19.79 -7.23
C ASP A 63 14.92 -19.39 -8.34
N GLY A 64 16.20 -19.24 -7.99
CA GLY A 64 17.24 -18.83 -8.93
C GLY A 64 17.23 -17.34 -9.28
N LEU A 65 16.49 -16.53 -8.53
CA LEU A 65 16.33 -15.09 -8.76
C LEU A 65 16.44 -14.32 -7.45
N THR A 66 17.19 -13.22 -7.47
CA THR A 66 17.31 -12.30 -6.32
C THR A 66 16.84 -10.91 -6.74
N VAL A 67 15.88 -10.34 -6.00
CA VAL A 67 15.50 -8.92 -6.15
C VAL A 67 16.52 -8.07 -5.41
N THR A 68 17.12 -7.11 -6.12
CA THR A 68 18.20 -6.26 -5.61
C THR A 68 17.72 -4.85 -5.25
N LYS A 69 16.61 -4.41 -5.85
CA LYS A 69 16.06 -3.09 -5.61
C LYS A 69 14.59 -3.02 -6.00
N VAL A 70 13.82 -2.26 -5.24
CA VAL A 70 12.49 -1.80 -5.64
C VAL A 70 12.49 -0.27 -5.67
N GLU A 71 11.98 0.33 -6.75
CA GLU A 71 11.70 1.76 -6.80
C GLU A 71 10.19 1.97 -6.87
N PHE A 72 9.66 2.72 -5.91
CA PHE A 72 8.26 3.10 -5.88
C PHE A 72 8.10 4.46 -6.53
N VAL A 73 7.65 4.45 -7.78
CA VAL A 73 7.41 5.64 -8.58
C VAL A 73 6.04 6.22 -8.24
N ASN A 74 5.97 7.54 -8.09
CA ASN A 74 4.76 8.29 -7.73
C ASN A 74 4.13 7.80 -6.41
N ARG A 75 4.95 7.42 -5.43
CA ARG A 75 4.50 7.06 -4.09
C ARG A 75 3.84 8.28 -3.42
N THR A 76 2.71 8.08 -2.76
CA THR A 76 2.12 9.12 -1.90
C THR A 76 2.73 9.07 -0.50
N ASN A 77 3.23 10.21 -0.02
CA ASN A 77 3.89 10.35 1.29
C ASN A 77 3.15 11.28 2.28
N LYS A 78 1.94 11.72 1.92
CA LYS A 78 1.04 12.44 2.82
C LYS A 78 -0.37 11.88 2.78
N SER A 79 -1.13 12.06 3.85
CA SER A 79 -2.55 11.69 3.87
C SER A 79 -3.33 12.54 4.85
N MET A 80 -4.60 12.77 4.58
CA MET A 80 -5.51 13.28 5.60
C MET A 80 -5.75 12.18 6.64
N LEU A 81 -5.58 12.45 7.93
CA LEU A 81 -5.83 11.43 8.97
C LEU A 81 -7.29 10.95 8.94
N ILE A 82 -8.21 11.88 8.73
CA ILE A 82 -9.61 11.60 8.42
C ILE A 82 -9.85 11.86 6.94
N ASN A 83 -10.28 10.85 6.21
CA ASN A 83 -10.63 10.97 4.80
C ASN A 83 -12.09 10.58 4.55
N ASP A 84 -13.00 11.53 4.76
CA ASP A 84 -14.43 11.33 4.50
C ASP A 84 -14.75 11.29 2.99
N ALA A 85 -13.89 11.86 2.16
CA ALA A 85 -14.12 12.05 0.72
C ALA A 85 -12.84 11.75 -0.08
N PRO A 86 -12.59 10.47 -0.40
CA PRO A 86 -11.37 10.09 -1.07
C PRO A 86 -11.25 10.69 -2.47
N SER A 87 -10.08 11.27 -2.76
CA SER A 87 -9.81 12.00 -4.00
C SER A 87 -8.33 11.96 -4.36
N TYR A 88 -8.02 12.19 -5.63
CA TYR A 88 -6.65 12.36 -6.11
C TYR A 88 -6.03 13.66 -5.58
N LYS A 89 -4.76 13.59 -5.15
CA LYS A 89 -3.99 14.70 -4.56
C LYS A 89 -2.58 14.71 -5.12
N ALA A 90 -2.35 15.46 -6.20
CA ALA A 90 -1.04 15.52 -6.86
C ALA A 90 0.06 16.02 -5.92
N GLU A 91 -0.29 16.95 -5.03
CA GLU A 91 0.60 17.56 -4.05
C GLU A 91 1.09 16.60 -2.95
N TYR A 92 0.50 15.40 -2.84
CA TYR A 92 0.92 14.36 -1.88
C TYR A 92 1.85 13.32 -2.52
N ILE A 93 2.07 13.40 -3.83
CA ILE A 93 2.91 12.47 -4.58
C ILE A 93 4.37 12.94 -4.49
N GLU A 94 5.27 12.01 -4.15
CA GLU A 94 6.70 12.26 -4.16
C GLU A 94 7.21 12.58 -5.56
N THR A 95 8.07 13.59 -5.67
CA THR A 95 8.63 14.04 -6.95
C THR A 95 9.68 13.08 -7.50
N ALA A 96 10.34 12.33 -6.64
CA ALA A 96 11.34 11.32 -7.00
C ALA A 96 10.86 9.94 -6.54
N PRO A 97 11.18 8.87 -7.29
CA PRO A 97 10.91 7.51 -6.84
C PRO A 97 11.60 7.21 -5.50
N LYS A 98 10.87 6.59 -4.57
CA LYS A 98 11.46 6.07 -3.33
C LYS A 98 12.17 4.75 -3.64
N ALA A 99 13.48 4.71 -3.45
CA ALA A 99 14.29 3.51 -3.65
C ALA A 99 14.37 2.69 -2.35
N TYR A 100 14.21 1.38 -2.49
CA TYR A 100 14.37 0.37 -1.44
C TYR A 100 15.46 -0.61 -1.90
N PRO A 101 16.72 -0.42 -1.48
CA PRO A 101 17.75 -1.42 -1.70
C PRO A 101 17.43 -2.65 -0.86
N MET A 102 17.53 -3.84 -1.46
CA MET A 102 17.22 -5.09 -0.77
C MET A 102 18.02 -6.25 -1.36
N GLU A 103 18.05 -7.38 -0.67
CA GLU A 103 18.62 -8.62 -1.18
C GLU A 103 17.62 -9.75 -0.91
N LEU A 104 16.51 -9.71 -1.66
CA LEU A 104 15.41 -10.64 -1.47
C LEU A 104 15.62 -11.88 -2.33
N VAL A 105 16.29 -12.88 -1.77
CA VAL A 105 16.56 -14.16 -2.42
C VAL A 105 15.25 -14.94 -2.61
N GLY A 106 15.07 -15.50 -3.79
CA GLY A 106 13.88 -16.25 -4.15
C GLY A 106 13.80 -17.59 -3.45
N ASN A 107 12.60 -17.93 -2.97
CA ASN A 107 12.31 -19.25 -2.41
C ASN A 107 10.86 -19.66 -2.72
N SER A 108 10.68 -20.67 -3.56
CA SER A 108 9.37 -21.22 -3.92
C SER A 108 8.72 -22.04 -2.81
N ALA A 109 9.49 -22.45 -1.80
CA ALA A 109 9.04 -23.17 -0.62
C ALA A 109 9.29 -22.33 0.64
N PRO A 110 8.55 -21.22 0.83
CA PRO A 110 8.72 -20.40 2.01
C PRO A 110 8.37 -21.20 3.27
N ASP A 111 9.00 -20.84 4.39
CA ASP A 111 8.65 -21.42 5.69
C ASP A 111 7.17 -21.19 6.04
N ALA A 112 6.69 -21.88 7.08
CA ALA A 112 5.29 -21.77 7.52
C ALA A 112 4.85 -20.33 7.90
N THR A 113 5.79 -19.39 8.07
CA THR A 113 5.53 -17.98 8.35
C THR A 113 5.58 -17.08 7.10
N GLY A 114 5.99 -17.62 5.95
CA GLY A 114 6.06 -16.88 4.69
C GLY A 114 7.14 -15.79 4.67
N ASN A 115 8.12 -15.82 5.58
CA ASN A 115 8.99 -14.67 5.85
C ASN A 115 10.35 -14.71 5.16
N CYS A 116 10.84 -15.87 4.70
CA CYS A 116 12.20 -15.96 4.16
C CYS A 116 12.41 -15.23 2.83
N CYS A 117 11.33 -14.88 2.11
CA CYS A 117 11.39 -14.27 0.79
C CYS A 117 10.39 -13.13 0.62
N LYS A 118 10.10 -12.40 1.70
CA LYS A 118 9.17 -11.27 1.69
C LYS A 118 9.83 -10.00 2.22
N GLU A 119 9.61 -8.89 1.52
CA GLU A 119 9.82 -7.55 2.06
C GLU A 119 8.51 -6.75 2.08
N THR A 120 8.41 -5.78 2.97
CA THR A 120 7.21 -4.95 3.14
C THR A 120 7.55 -3.46 3.06
N ILE A 121 6.86 -2.76 2.17
CA ILE A 121 6.91 -1.31 2.02
C ILE A 121 5.51 -0.69 2.21
N TYR A 122 5.45 0.61 2.43
CA TYR A 122 4.19 1.31 2.71
C TYR A 122 4.02 2.55 1.83
N SER A 123 2.76 2.95 1.66
CA SER A 123 2.38 4.24 1.08
C SER A 123 1.06 4.69 1.66
N TYR A 124 0.81 5.99 1.65
CA TYR A 124 -0.54 6.48 1.87
C TYR A 124 -1.43 6.20 0.67
N GLU A 125 -2.72 6.44 0.84
CA GLU A 125 -3.70 6.25 -0.22
C GLU A 125 -3.46 7.14 -1.44
N GLN A 126 -3.79 6.61 -2.62
CA GLN A 126 -3.70 7.30 -3.89
C GLN A 126 -4.85 6.84 -4.78
N TYR A 127 -5.76 7.75 -5.10
CA TYR A 127 -6.93 7.47 -5.93
C TYR A 127 -6.66 7.88 -7.37
N ALA A 128 -7.01 7.06 -8.33
CA ALA A 128 -6.97 7.40 -9.74
C ALA A 128 -8.02 8.48 -10.05
N GLN A 129 -7.72 9.31 -11.05
CA GLN A 129 -8.65 10.30 -11.59
C GLN A 129 -8.57 10.23 -13.12
N SER A 130 -9.72 10.20 -13.79
CA SER A 130 -9.83 9.96 -15.24
C SER A 130 -9.09 10.97 -16.12
N SER A 131 -8.83 12.18 -15.62
CA SER A 131 -8.09 13.24 -16.32
C SER A 131 -6.58 13.22 -16.05
N VAL A 132 -6.10 12.35 -15.15
CA VAL A 132 -4.69 12.28 -14.78
C VAL A 132 -3.94 11.45 -15.81
N LYS A 133 -2.79 11.98 -16.25
CA LYS A 133 -1.91 11.30 -17.20
C LYS A 133 -1.37 10.01 -16.56
N THR A 134 -1.14 9.00 -17.40
CA THR A 134 -0.67 7.68 -16.97
C THR A 134 0.71 7.71 -16.29
N ASP A 135 1.51 8.75 -16.53
CA ASP A 135 2.83 8.98 -15.94
C ASP A 135 2.78 9.40 -14.46
N SER A 136 1.60 9.74 -13.93
CA SER A 136 1.37 10.18 -12.55
C SER A 136 0.78 9.07 -11.66
N LEU A 137 0.59 7.87 -12.22
CA LEU A 137 0.06 6.70 -11.51
C LEU A 137 1.17 5.97 -10.75
N PRO A 138 0.86 5.33 -9.62
CA PRO A 138 1.85 4.56 -8.87
C PRO A 138 2.29 3.32 -9.67
N CYS A 139 3.56 2.98 -9.58
CA CYS A 139 4.09 1.69 -10.02
C CYS A 139 5.33 1.29 -9.23
N LEU A 140 5.63 0.00 -9.23
CA LEU A 140 6.86 -0.54 -8.68
C LEU A 140 7.79 -0.97 -9.82
N LYS A 141 9.00 -0.42 -9.84
CA LYS A 141 10.08 -0.95 -10.68
C LYS A 141 10.89 -1.92 -9.83
N ILE A 142 10.86 -3.19 -10.19
CA ILE A 142 11.53 -4.27 -9.47
C ILE A 142 12.76 -4.66 -10.29
N THR A 143 13.93 -4.38 -9.73
CA THR A 143 15.22 -4.78 -10.30
C THR A 143 15.66 -6.10 -9.67
N TYR A 144 16.06 -7.05 -10.52
CA TYR A 144 16.45 -8.39 -10.11
C TYR A 144 17.58 -8.96 -10.98
N LYS A 145 18.29 -9.94 -10.43
CA LYS A 145 19.30 -10.74 -11.12
C LYS A 145 18.93 -12.22 -11.07
N LEU A 146 19.35 -12.97 -12.09
CA LEU A 146 19.31 -14.42 -12.06
C LEU A 146 20.60 -14.95 -11.44
N ASP A 147 20.52 -16.06 -10.72
CA ASP A 147 21.68 -16.66 -10.06
C ASP A 147 22.73 -17.08 -11.09
N GLY A 148 23.99 -16.74 -10.82
CA GLY A 148 25.09 -16.94 -11.76
C GLY A 148 25.19 -15.89 -12.87
N GLU A 149 24.28 -14.90 -12.93
CA GLU A 149 24.34 -13.79 -13.87
C GLU A 149 24.70 -12.46 -13.18
N SER A 150 25.46 -11.62 -13.89
CA SER A 150 25.75 -10.24 -13.45
C SER A 150 24.77 -9.21 -14.02
N LEU A 151 23.93 -9.60 -14.97
CA LEU A 151 23.00 -8.69 -15.64
C LEU A 151 21.77 -8.46 -14.75
N GLU A 152 21.55 -7.21 -14.36
CA GLU A 152 20.29 -6.79 -13.76
C GLU A 152 19.21 -6.57 -14.81
N ARG A 153 17.98 -6.96 -14.47
CA ARG A 153 16.77 -6.74 -15.25
C ARG A 153 15.79 -5.96 -14.41
N THR A 154 14.94 -5.16 -15.05
CA THR A 154 13.90 -4.38 -14.37
C THR A 154 12.53 -4.70 -14.95
N HIS A 155 11.58 -5.02 -14.08
CA HIS A 155 10.17 -5.19 -14.44
C HIS A 155 9.32 -4.11 -13.76
N THR A 156 8.33 -3.56 -14.48
CA THR A 156 7.42 -2.55 -13.94
C THR A 156 6.08 -3.20 -13.61
N VAL A 157 5.73 -3.25 -12.33
CA VAL A 157 4.41 -3.66 -11.84
C VAL A 157 3.53 -2.42 -11.72
N ALA A 158 2.54 -2.31 -12.59
CA ALA A 158 1.57 -1.23 -12.56
C ALA A 158 0.38 -1.61 -11.68
N PHE A 159 -0.14 -0.66 -10.89
CA PHE A 159 -1.38 -0.85 -10.13
C PHE A 159 -2.58 -0.66 -11.06
N LYS A 160 -2.87 -1.65 -11.91
CA LYS A 160 -3.96 -1.63 -12.88
C LYS A 160 -4.55 -3.02 -13.07
N LYS A 161 -5.84 -3.13 -13.37
CA LYS A 161 -6.51 -4.39 -13.67
C LYS A 161 -7.29 -4.33 -14.98
N VAL A 162 -7.54 -5.49 -15.59
CA VAL A 162 -8.49 -5.61 -16.69
C VAL A 162 -9.92 -5.65 -16.14
N VAL A 163 -10.79 -4.76 -16.63
CA VAL A 163 -12.24 -4.80 -16.41
C VAL A 163 -12.91 -4.66 -17.76
N ASN A 164 -13.77 -5.60 -18.14
CA ASN A 164 -14.49 -5.58 -19.43
C ASN A 164 -13.54 -5.34 -20.64
N ASN A 165 -12.41 -6.05 -20.67
CA ASN A 165 -11.35 -5.93 -21.68
C ASN A 165 -10.68 -4.54 -21.77
N GLN A 166 -10.82 -3.71 -20.73
CA GLN A 166 -10.17 -2.41 -20.62
C GLN A 166 -9.26 -2.38 -19.40
N MET A 167 -8.06 -1.81 -19.56
CA MET A 167 -7.17 -1.55 -18.42
C MET A 167 -7.73 -0.38 -17.60
N VAL A 168 -7.92 -0.62 -16.31
CA VAL A 168 -8.42 0.36 -15.33
C VAL A 168 -7.41 0.49 -14.21
N ASP A 169 -7.15 1.72 -13.78
CA ASP A 169 -6.24 1.99 -12.67
C ASP A 169 -6.79 1.50 -11.34
N LEU A 170 -5.90 0.94 -10.51
CA LEU A 170 -6.21 0.55 -9.15
C LEU A 170 -5.79 1.67 -8.20
N ASN A 171 -6.72 2.05 -7.34
CA ASN A 171 -6.41 2.94 -6.22
C ASN A 171 -5.52 2.18 -5.22
N ILE A 172 -4.57 2.88 -4.63
CA ILE A 172 -3.92 2.48 -3.38
C ILE A 172 -4.82 2.97 -2.25
N LYS A 173 -5.37 2.06 -1.45
CA LYS A 173 -6.31 2.37 -0.38
C LYS A 173 -5.66 2.13 0.98
N ARG A 174 -5.94 3.03 1.92
CA ARG A 174 -5.57 2.87 3.33
C ARG A 174 -6.13 1.54 3.87
N ASN A 175 -5.40 0.89 4.76
CA ASN A 175 -5.82 -0.38 5.37
C ASN A 175 -6.03 -1.55 4.39
N ASN A 176 -5.39 -1.53 3.21
CA ASN A 176 -5.34 -2.66 2.29
C ASN A 176 -3.93 -3.24 2.22
N LEU A 177 -3.84 -4.55 1.94
CA LEU A 177 -2.62 -5.25 1.61
C LEU A 177 -2.56 -5.48 0.10
N TYR A 178 -1.50 -4.98 -0.53
CA TYR A 178 -1.15 -5.27 -1.91
C TYR A 178 -0.01 -6.28 -1.88
N THR A 179 -0.09 -7.35 -2.65
CA THR A 179 1.00 -8.34 -2.71
C THR A 179 1.49 -8.45 -4.14
N VAL A 180 2.75 -8.07 -4.35
CA VAL A 180 3.47 -8.32 -5.60
C VAL A 180 4.24 -9.60 -5.43
N GLN A 181 3.89 -10.61 -6.19
CA GLN A 181 4.48 -11.94 -6.12
C GLN A 181 5.28 -12.21 -7.39
N LEU A 182 6.51 -12.66 -7.21
CA LEU A 182 7.38 -13.13 -8.28
C LEU A 182 7.39 -14.65 -8.27
N ILE A 183 7.11 -15.27 -9.42
CA ILE A 183 7.09 -16.72 -9.58
C ILE A 183 7.94 -17.10 -10.78
N ASN A 184 8.88 -18.03 -10.58
CA ASN A 184 9.63 -18.63 -11.68
C ASN A 184 8.93 -19.92 -12.12
N SER A 185 8.33 -19.89 -13.31
CA SER A 185 7.66 -21.07 -13.88
C SER A 185 8.57 -21.91 -14.80
N GLY A 186 9.86 -21.60 -14.85
CA GLY A 186 10.83 -22.23 -15.75
C GLY A 186 10.79 -21.70 -17.19
N ALA A 187 9.60 -21.39 -17.73
CA ALA A 187 9.44 -20.79 -19.06
C ALA A 187 9.56 -19.26 -19.04
N ALA A 188 9.09 -18.63 -17.96
CA ALA A 188 9.15 -17.19 -17.75
C ALA A 188 9.01 -16.86 -16.26
N ILE A 189 9.54 -15.71 -15.88
CA ILE A 189 9.29 -15.07 -14.59
C ILE A 189 7.96 -14.33 -14.70
N ARG A 190 7.04 -14.60 -13.78
CA ARG A 190 5.74 -13.92 -13.69
C ARG A 190 5.73 -12.99 -12.49
N PHE A 191 5.14 -11.82 -12.68
CA PHE A 191 4.87 -10.84 -11.65
C PHE A 191 3.36 -10.70 -11.56
N THR A 192 2.79 -11.02 -10.40
CA THR A 192 1.35 -10.89 -10.17
C THR A 192 1.11 -9.90 -9.06
N LEU A 193 0.05 -9.11 -9.17
CA LEU A 193 -0.41 -8.23 -8.10
C LEU A 193 -1.71 -8.81 -7.54
N SER A 194 -1.85 -8.85 -6.23
CA SER A 194 -3.14 -9.09 -5.58
C SER A 194 -3.44 -8.02 -4.56
N VAL A 195 -4.72 -7.81 -4.28
CA VAL A 195 -5.19 -6.83 -3.30
C VAL A 195 -6.10 -7.53 -2.32
N LYS A 196 -5.79 -7.40 -1.04
CA LYS A 196 -6.60 -7.88 0.08
C LYS A 196 -7.08 -6.71 0.91
N ASP A 197 -8.38 -6.61 1.10
CA ASP A 197 -8.97 -5.67 2.05
C ASP A 197 -8.87 -6.25 3.47
N TRP A 198 -8.26 -5.51 4.42
CA TRP A 198 -8.15 -6.02 5.80
C TRP A 198 -9.46 -5.95 6.59
N ASN A 199 -10.45 -5.18 6.14
CA ASN A 199 -11.75 -5.13 6.77
C ASN A 199 -12.61 -6.32 6.36
N THR A 200 -12.68 -6.63 5.06
CA THR A 200 -13.58 -7.69 4.54
C THR A 200 -12.86 -9.02 4.31
N GLY A 201 -11.54 -9.01 4.18
CA GLY A 201 -10.75 -10.18 3.79
C GLY A 201 -10.87 -10.52 2.30
N GLU A 202 -11.61 -9.74 1.51
CA GLU A 202 -11.80 -9.96 0.07
C GLU A 202 -10.47 -9.82 -0.68
N GLU A 203 -10.21 -10.76 -1.58
CA GLU A 203 -9.01 -10.81 -2.40
C GLU A 203 -9.35 -10.62 -3.89
N LEU A 204 -8.56 -9.79 -4.55
CA LEU A 204 -8.64 -9.52 -5.98
C LEU A 204 -7.28 -9.82 -6.61
N SER A 205 -7.24 -10.78 -7.53
CA SER A 205 -6.07 -11.02 -8.38
C SER A 205 -6.04 -10.03 -9.54
N VAL A 206 -4.83 -9.60 -9.89
CA VAL A 206 -4.54 -8.63 -10.93
C VAL A 206 -3.49 -9.25 -11.84
N ASP A 207 -3.93 -9.63 -13.03
CA ASP A 207 -3.10 -10.21 -14.10
C ASP A 207 -2.71 -9.15 -15.14
#